data_AF-A0AAF6B9R5-F1
#
_entry.id   AF-A0AAF6B9R5-F1
#
_cell.length_a   1.000
_cell.length_b   1.000
_cell.length_c   1.000
_cell.angle_alpha   90.00
_cell.angle_beta   90.00
_cell.angle_gamma   90.00
#
_symmetry.space_group_name_H-M   'P 1'
#
loop_
_entity.id
_entity.type
_entity.pdbx_description
1 polymer ?
#
loop_
_entity_poly.entity_id
_entity_poly.type
_entity_poly.pdbx_seq_one_letter_code
_entity_poly.pdbx_strand_id
1 'polypeptide(L)'
;MQVSVKNVVSQAAKKTLFTDAQGCLLPSRFCEKDLLKVVDNQPPFSYVDDATSASYPLMQKLRQCLVSHALSSENEEERCSVFRRISVFEEQVKTDLEATVPKVREQFDNGVAAIPNRISDCRSYPLYDFVRSLGTKLLVGTETRSPGQDIELVYEAISQGKMASPLIQCLAGWNGCPKSIKPCKIVV
;
A
#
# COMPACT_ATOMS: atom_id res chain seq x y z
N MET A 1 -2.80 1.08 -3.45
CA MET A 1 -1.52 0.55 -3.96
C MET A 1 -1.08 -0.72 -3.24
N GLN A 2 -0.63 -0.66 -1.98
CA GLN A 2 -0.09 -1.84 -1.27
C GLN A 2 -1.03 -3.05 -1.23
N VAL A 3 -2.32 -2.84 -0.94
CA VAL A 3 -3.34 -3.92 -0.94
C VAL A 3 -3.49 -4.56 -2.32
N SER A 4 -3.46 -3.77 -3.39
CA SER A 4 -3.55 -4.28 -4.76
C SER A 4 -2.33 -5.12 -5.12
N VAL A 5 -1.11 -4.67 -4.77
CA VAL A 5 0.13 -5.43 -4.96
C VAL A 5 0.08 -6.74 -4.16
N LYS A 6 -0.41 -6.70 -2.93
CA LYS A 6 -0.59 -7.88 -2.09
C LYS A 6 -1.55 -8.90 -2.72
N ASN A 7 -2.64 -8.43 -3.30
CA ASN A 7 -3.59 -9.27 -4.03
C ASN A 7 -2.97 -9.89 -5.29
N VAL A 8 -2.21 -9.11 -6.07
CA VAL A 8 -1.46 -9.61 -7.23
C VAL A 8 -0.50 -10.72 -6.83
N VAL A 9 0.31 -10.50 -5.78
CA VAL A 9 1.25 -11.51 -5.28
C VAL A 9 0.54 -12.77 -4.78
N SER A 10 -0.58 -12.63 -4.06
CA SER A 10 -1.40 -13.78 -3.62
C SER A 10 -1.95 -14.57 -4.82
N GLN A 11 -2.48 -13.87 -5.83
CA GLN A 11 -3.03 -14.52 -7.02
C GLN A 11 -1.95 -15.20 -7.86
N ALA A 12 -0.80 -14.55 -8.05
CA ALA A 12 0.34 -15.13 -8.75
C ALA A 12 0.85 -16.38 -8.00
N ALA A 13 1.00 -16.31 -6.67
CA ALA A 13 1.41 -17.46 -5.87
C ALA A 13 0.43 -18.64 -6.01
N LYS A 14 -0.89 -18.38 -6.00
CA LYS A 14 -1.91 -19.42 -6.19
C LYS A 14 -1.85 -20.04 -7.59
N LYS A 15 -1.62 -19.24 -8.63
CA LYS A 15 -1.52 -19.74 -10.01
C LYS A 15 -0.24 -20.55 -10.26
N THR A 16 0.88 -20.16 -9.64
CA THR A 16 2.20 -20.70 -10.02
C THR A 16 2.85 -21.58 -8.96
N LEU A 17 2.47 -21.49 -7.69
CA LEU A 17 3.13 -22.20 -6.57
C LEU A 17 2.23 -23.20 -5.83
N PHE A 18 0.93 -23.27 -6.11
CA PHE A 18 0.00 -24.14 -5.36
C PHE A 18 -0.24 -25.47 -6.05
N THR A 19 -0.39 -25.47 -7.38
CA THR A 19 -0.70 -26.66 -8.17
C THR A 19 0.34 -26.90 -9.24
N ASP A 20 0.61 -28.16 -9.55
CA ASP A 20 1.30 -28.55 -10.78
C ASP A 20 0.36 -28.65 -11.97
N ALA A 21 0.92 -28.96 -13.15
CA ALA A 21 0.16 -29.11 -14.38
C ALA A 21 -0.87 -30.26 -14.31
N GLN A 22 -0.75 -31.14 -13.32
CA GLN A 22 -1.61 -32.29 -13.06
C GLN A 22 -2.64 -31.99 -11.95
N GLY A 23 -2.61 -30.81 -11.34
CA GLY A 23 -3.53 -30.39 -10.28
C GLY A 23 -3.14 -30.86 -8.88
N CYS A 24 -1.98 -31.48 -8.70
CA CYS A 24 -1.48 -31.91 -7.40
C CYS A 24 -0.96 -30.73 -6.58
N LEU A 25 -1.18 -30.78 -5.27
CA LEU A 25 -0.75 -29.73 -4.35
C LEU A 25 0.76 -29.78 -4.11
N LEU A 26 1.38 -28.62 -4.18
CA LEU A 26 2.82 -28.49 -4.01
C LEU A 26 3.19 -28.06 -2.59
N PRO A 27 4.37 -28.47 -2.09
CA PRO A 27 4.95 -27.95 -0.86
C PRO A 27 5.13 -26.42 -0.86
N SER A 28 5.41 -25.82 -2.03
CA SER A 28 5.55 -24.37 -2.20
C SER A 28 4.31 -23.53 -1.86
N ARG A 29 3.16 -24.16 -1.60
CA ARG A 29 1.95 -23.47 -1.12
C ARG A 29 2.17 -22.72 0.20
N PHE A 30 3.11 -23.17 1.02
CA PHE A 30 3.40 -22.55 2.32
C PHE A 30 4.15 -21.21 2.20
N CYS A 31 4.72 -20.90 1.02
CA CYS A 31 5.43 -19.64 0.76
C CYS A 31 4.51 -18.41 0.75
N GLU A 32 3.20 -18.56 0.49
CA GLU A 32 2.28 -17.43 0.32
C GLU A 32 2.36 -16.46 1.51
N LYS A 33 2.33 -17.00 2.73
CA LYS A 33 2.35 -16.17 3.95
C LYS A 33 3.60 -15.29 4.01
N ASP A 34 4.76 -15.83 3.66
CA ASP A 34 6.02 -15.09 3.75
C ASP A 34 6.20 -14.11 2.59
N LEU A 35 5.71 -14.45 1.38
CA LEU A 35 5.62 -13.50 0.27
C LEU A 35 4.72 -12.30 0.61
N LEU A 36 3.58 -12.54 1.26
CA LEU A 36 2.68 -11.46 1.68
C LEU A 36 3.32 -10.57 2.76
N LYS A 37 4.10 -11.15 3.68
CA LYS A 37 4.89 -10.36 4.64
C LYS A 37 5.95 -9.50 3.96
N VAL A 38 6.58 -9.99 2.89
CA VAL A 38 7.53 -9.18 2.10
C VAL A 38 6.84 -7.93 1.56
N VAL A 39 5.62 -8.06 1.02
CA VAL A 39 4.84 -6.92 0.52
C VAL A 39 4.42 -5.97 1.65
N ASP A 40 4.01 -6.50 2.81
CA ASP A 40 3.62 -5.69 3.96
C ASP A 40 4.81 -4.86 4.50
N ASN A 41 6.00 -5.45 4.51
CA ASN A 41 7.23 -4.83 5.00
C ASN A 41 7.95 -3.95 3.96
N GLN A 42 7.47 -3.90 2.72
CA GLN A 42 8.07 -3.10 1.66
C GLN A 42 7.26 -1.81 1.43
N PRO A 43 7.85 -0.62 1.69
CA PRO A 43 7.21 0.65 1.39
C PRO A 43 6.83 0.76 -0.09
N PRO A 44 5.57 1.09 -0.45
CA PRO A 44 5.15 1.16 -1.85
C PRO A 44 5.99 2.13 -2.70
N PHE A 45 6.31 3.30 -2.15
CA PHE A 45 7.06 4.34 -2.88
C PHE A 45 8.52 3.98 -3.19
N SER A 46 9.04 2.85 -2.72
CA SER A 46 10.37 2.39 -3.10
C SER A 46 10.39 1.56 -4.39
N TYR A 47 9.24 1.26 -4.98
CA TYR A 47 9.16 0.40 -6.16
C TYR A 47 8.03 0.74 -7.14
N VAL A 48 7.00 1.49 -6.75
CA VAL A 48 5.80 1.69 -7.58
C VAL A 48 6.02 2.47 -8.88
N ASP A 49 7.13 3.20 -8.98
CA ASP A 49 7.56 3.90 -10.21
C ASP A 49 8.04 2.93 -11.30
N ASP A 50 8.63 1.79 -10.90
CA ASP A 50 8.88 0.64 -11.78
C ASP A 50 8.70 -0.67 -11.00
N ALA A 51 7.44 -1.07 -10.81
CA ALA A 51 7.09 -2.22 -9.97
C ALA A 51 7.57 -3.57 -10.52
N THR A 52 8.01 -3.60 -11.78
CA THR A 52 8.41 -4.81 -12.51
C THR A 52 9.91 -5.01 -12.57
N SER A 53 10.68 -3.97 -12.21
CA SER A 53 12.12 -4.00 -12.23
C SER A 53 12.69 -5.10 -11.35
N ALA A 54 13.57 -5.91 -11.92
CA ALA A 54 14.31 -6.94 -11.19
C ALA A 54 15.35 -6.36 -10.20
N SER A 55 15.74 -5.10 -10.38
CA SER A 55 16.66 -4.40 -9.47
C SER A 55 15.95 -3.71 -8.31
N TYR A 56 14.62 -3.62 -8.34
CA TYR A 56 13.85 -2.95 -7.31
C TYR A 56 13.56 -3.85 -6.11
N PRO A 57 13.38 -3.26 -4.91
CA PRO A 57 13.28 -4.03 -3.67
C PRO A 57 12.16 -5.07 -3.64
N LEU A 58 11.04 -4.81 -4.33
CA LEU A 58 9.91 -5.74 -4.37
C LEU A 58 10.32 -7.07 -5.01
N MET A 59 10.78 -7.03 -6.27
CA MET A 59 11.15 -8.24 -7.01
C MET A 59 12.36 -8.94 -6.38
N GLN A 60 13.34 -8.18 -5.90
CA GLN A 60 14.50 -8.74 -5.20
C GLN A 60 14.11 -9.54 -3.95
N LYS A 61 13.25 -8.98 -3.10
CA LYS A 61 12.85 -9.64 -1.85
C LYS A 61 11.88 -10.80 -2.06
N LEU A 62 10.99 -10.71 -3.06
CA LEU A 62 10.13 -11.84 -3.44
C LEU A 62 10.99 -13.02 -3.93
N ARG A 63 11.98 -12.75 -4.80
CA ARG A 63 12.95 -13.77 -5.23
C ARG A 63 13.71 -14.34 -4.04
N GLN A 64 14.26 -13.49 -3.18
CA GLN A 64 15.01 -13.93 -2.00
C GLN A 64 14.16 -14.84 -1.11
N CYS A 65 12.89 -14.50 -0.89
CA CYS A 65 11.97 -15.32 -0.11
C CYS A 65 11.80 -16.73 -0.71
N LEU A 66 11.60 -16.83 -2.03
CA LEU A 66 11.48 -18.12 -2.72
C LEU A 66 12.78 -18.92 -2.72
N VAL A 67 13.92 -18.26 -2.94
CA VAL A 67 15.24 -18.91 -2.90
C VAL A 67 15.56 -19.44 -1.50
N SER A 68 15.32 -18.63 -0.46
CA SER A 68 15.50 -19.07 0.93
C SER A 68 14.62 -20.27 1.26
N HIS A 69 13.38 -20.30 0.77
CA HIS A 69 12.49 -21.44 0.95
C HIS A 69 13.01 -22.70 0.22
N ALA A 70 13.44 -22.55 -1.04
CA ALA A 70 14.02 -23.67 -1.80
C ALA A 70 15.25 -24.27 -1.11
N LEU A 71 16.14 -23.42 -0.58
CA LEU A 71 17.34 -23.86 0.14
C LEU A 71 17.04 -24.50 1.49
N SER A 72 15.91 -24.16 2.13
CA SER A 72 15.48 -24.78 3.38
C SER A 72 14.85 -26.17 3.20
N SER A 73 14.52 -26.56 1.98
CA SER A 73 13.95 -27.89 1.69
C SER A 73 15.05 -28.97 1.72
N GLU A 74 14.79 -30.04 2.47
CA GLU A 74 15.64 -31.23 2.57
C GLU A 74 15.50 -32.15 1.34
N ASN A 75 14.43 -31.98 0.55
CA ASN A 75 14.15 -32.79 -0.64
C ASN A 75 14.67 -32.10 -1.92
N GLU A 76 15.63 -32.75 -2.60
CA GLU A 76 16.24 -32.22 -3.84
C GLU A 76 15.23 -32.03 -4.98
N GLU A 77 14.24 -32.90 -5.12
CA GLU A 77 13.21 -32.79 -6.16
C GLU A 77 12.31 -31.58 -5.91
N GLU A 78 11.94 -31.36 -4.66
CA GLU A 78 11.16 -30.19 -4.23
C GLU A 78 11.95 -28.90 -4.43
N ARG A 79 13.22 -28.88 -4.00
CA ARG A 79 14.14 -27.76 -4.22
C ARG A 79 14.23 -27.40 -5.70
N CYS A 80 14.49 -28.36 -6.58
CA CYS A 80 14.58 -28.14 -8.02
C CYS A 80 13.25 -27.64 -8.61
N SER A 81 12.12 -28.16 -8.12
CA SER A 81 10.78 -27.72 -8.53
C SER A 81 10.53 -26.26 -8.18
N VAL A 82 10.87 -25.83 -6.95
CA VAL A 82 10.73 -24.43 -6.52
C VAL A 82 11.60 -23.52 -7.38
N PHE A 83 12.87 -23.86 -7.61
CA PHE A 83 13.78 -23.05 -8.45
C PHE A 83 13.24 -22.83 -9.87
N ARG A 84 12.70 -23.88 -10.50
CA ARG A 84 12.10 -23.78 -11.86
C ARG A 84 10.88 -22.88 -11.89
N ARG A 85 10.13 -22.77 -10.79
CA ARG A 85 8.91 -21.95 -10.69
C ARG A 85 9.17 -20.49 -10.35
N ILE A 86 10.37 -20.14 -9.90
CA ILE A 86 10.71 -18.74 -9.60
C ILE A 86 10.52 -17.87 -10.85
N SER A 87 11.03 -18.29 -12.01
CA SER A 87 10.86 -17.56 -13.27
C SER A 87 9.39 -17.41 -13.66
N VAL A 88 8.62 -18.50 -13.58
CA VAL A 88 7.18 -18.51 -13.89
C VAL A 88 6.40 -17.57 -12.96
N PHE A 89 6.72 -17.58 -11.66
CA PHE A 89 6.12 -16.68 -10.68
C PHE A 89 6.50 -15.22 -10.97
N GLU A 90 7.77 -14.92 -11.24
CA GLU A 90 8.22 -13.56 -11.53
C GLU A 90 7.57 -13.01 -12.79
N GLU A 91 7.46 -13.80 -13.86
CA GLU A 91 6.78 -13.41 -15.10
C GLU A 91 5.29 -13.14 -14.87
N GLN A 92 4.61 -13.98 -14.09
CA GLN A 92 3.21 -13.78 -13.74
C GLN A 92 3.01 -12.50 -12.91
N VAL A 93 3.86 -12.27 -11.90
CA VAL A 93 3.80 -11.05 -11.07
C VAL A 93 4.06 -9.81 -11.90
N LYS A 94 5.04 -9.83 -12.81
CA LYS A 94 5.32 -8.70 -13.70
C LYS A 94 4.11 -8.37 -14.56
N THR A 95 3.56 -9.36 -15.25
CA THR A 95 2.39 -9.20 -16.13
C THR A 95 1.20 -8.61 -15.37
N ASP A 96 0.90 -9.12 -14.18
CA ASP A 96 -0.23 -8.65 -13.38
C ASP A 96 0.02 -7.25 -12.77
N LEU A 97 1.28 -6.92 -12.41
CA LEU A 97 1.64 -5.61 -11.86
C LEU A 97 1.64 -4.50 -12.92
N GLU A 98 2.11 -4.79 -14.15
CA GLU A 98 2.09 -3.84 -15.28
C GLU A 98 0.68 -3.32 -15.55
N ALA A 99 -0.33 -4.20 -15.47
CA ALA A 99 -1.72 -3.82 -15.64
C ALA A 99 -2.32 -3.16 -14.37
N THR A 100 -1.99 -3.68 -13.18
CA THR A 100 -2.67 -3.29 -11.94
C THR A 100 -2.19 -1.94 -11.39
N VAL A 101 -0.89 -1.66 -11.43
CA VAL A 101 -0.33 -0.45 -10.80
C VAL A 101 -0.87 0.84 -11.44
N PRO A 102 -0.83 1.02 -12.78
CA PRO A 102 -1.39 2.21 -13.42
C PRO A 102 -2.90 2.34 -13.18
N LYS A 103 -3.65 1.23 -13.28
CA LYS A 103 -5.10 1.22 -13.05
C LYS A 103 -5.46 1.67 -11.63
N VAL A 104 -4.73 1.20 -10.63
CA VAL A 104 -4.96 1.61 -9.23
C VAL A 104 -4.64 3.08 -9.02
N ARG A 105 -3.62 3.61 -9.72
CA ARG A 105 -3.29 5.03 -9.68
C ARG A 105 -4.38 5.88 -10.32
N GLU A 106 -4.83 5.51 -11.51
CA GLU A 106 -5.92 6.18 -12.23
C GLU A 106 -7.21 6.20 -11.41
N GLN A 107 -7.59 5.06 -10.81
CA GLN A 107 -8.75 4.98 -9.93
C GLN A 107 -8.63 5.96 -8.74
N PHE A 108 -7.45 6.02 -8.12
CA PHE A 108 -7.19 6.95 -7.02
C PHE A 108 -7.32 8.42 -7.46
N ASP A 109 -6.76 8.78 -8.61
CA ASP A 109 -6.83 10.14 -9.15
C ASP A 109 -8.28 10.52 -9.51
N ASN A 110 -9.12 9.54 -9.91
CA ASN A 110 -10.56 9.69 -10.12
C ASN A 110 -11.40 9.67 -8.83
N GLY A 111 -10.77 9.61 -7.65
CA GLY A 111 -11.46 9.57 -6.36
C GLY A 111 -12.09 8.22 -6.01
N VAL A 112 -11.83 7.18 -6.80
CA VAL A 112 -12.28 5.81 -6.56
C VAL A 112 -11.17 5.04 -5.85
N ALA A 113 -11.31 4.87 -4.53
CA ALA A 113 -10.35 4.10 -3.74
C ALA A 113 -11.05 2.92 -3.06
N ALA A 114 -10.48 1.72 -3.22
CA ALA A 114 -10.97 0.52 -2.53
C ALA A 114 -10.86 0.63 -1.00
N ILE A 115 -9.90 1.44 -0.51
CA ILE A 115 -9.78 1.80 0.89
C ILE A 115 -10.05 3.31 0.98
N PRO A 116 -11.05 3.76 1.76
CA PRO A 116 -11.34 5.16 1.92
C PRO A 116 -10.15 5.90 2.54
N ASN A 117 -10.03 7.20 2.24
CA ASN A 117 -8.99 8.02 2.84
C ASN A 117 -9.24 8.18 4.34
N ARG A 118 -8.38 7.58 5.17
CA ARG A 118 -8.51 7.52 6.64
C ARG A 118 -8.65 8.88 7.30
N ILE A 119 -8.25 9.96 6.63
CA ILE A 119 -8.42 11.31 7.15
C ILE A 119 -9.90 11.64 7.42
N SER A 120 -10.85 11.03 6.69
CA SER A 120 -12.30 11.20 6.91
C SER A 120 -12.73 10.85 8.33
N ASP A 121 -12.05 9.88 8.93
CA ASP A 121 -12.39 9.34 10.25
C ASP A 121 -11.48 9.91 11.35
N CYS A 122 -10.70 10.94 11.04
CA CYS A 122 -9.77 11.58 11.96
C CYS A 122 -10.35 12.87 12.55
N ARG A 123 -9.97 13.18 13.79
CA ARG A 123 -10.28 14.49 14.39
C ARG A 123 -9.71 15.68 13.61
N SER A 124 -8.63 15.46 12.86
CA SER A 124 -8.01 16.46 11.99
C SER A 124 -8.71 16.64 10.64
N TYR A 125 -9.80 15.90 10.37
CA TYR A 125 -10.56 16.02 9.13
C TYR A 125 -10.97 17.45 8.78
N PRO A 126 -11.47 18.29 9.71
CA PRO A 126 -11.90 19.65 9.38
C PRO A 126 -10.81 20.51 8.73
N LEU A 127 -9.54 20.33 9.12
CA LEU A 127 -8.42 21.04 8.50
C LEU A 127 -8.10 20.52 7.10
N TYR A 128 -8.14 19.20 6.91
CA TYR A 128 -7.96 18.60 5.59
C TYR A 128 -9.07 19.05 4.63
N ASP A 129 -10.32 18.97 5.08
CA ASP A 129 -11.51 19.38 4.33
C ASP A 129 -11.49 20.87 4.00
N PHE A 130 -11.10 21.73 4.95
CA PHE A 130 -10.89 23.16 4.72
C PHE A 130 -9.91 23.41 3.58
N VAL A 131 -8.70 22.83 3.65
CA VAL A 131 -7.66 23.03 2.63
C VAL A 131 -8.12 22.49 1.27
N ARG A 132 -8.79 21.32 1.22
CA ARG A 132 -9.29 20.72 -0.03
C ARG A 132 -10.47 21.48 -0.61
N SER A 133 -11.36 22.02 0.22
CA SER A 133 -12.52 22.81 -0.19
C SER A 133 -12.15 24.18 -0.79
N LEU A 134 -10.94 24.69 -0.51
CA LEU A 134 -10.39 25.88 -1.19
C LEU A 134 -9.99 25.60 -2.66
N GLY A 135 -10.13 24.36 -3.14
CA GLY A 135 -9.77 23.97 -4.50
C GLY A 135 -8.29 23.59 -4.66
N THR A 136 -7.58 23.34 -3.55
CA THR A 136 -6.21 22.80 -3.60
C THR A 136 -6.22 21.37 -4.12
N LYS A 137 -5.17 20.99 -4.86
CA LYS A 137 -5.05 19.65 -5.45
C LYS A 137 -3.85 18.89 -4.87
N LEU A 138 -3.73 17.62 -5.22
CA LEU A 138 -2.49 16.90 -4.97
C LEU A 138 -1.46 17.37 -6.00
N LEU A 139 -0.30 17.82 -5.51
CA LEU A 139 0.77 18.27 -6.39
C LEU A 139 1.46 17.06 -7.03
N VAL A 140 1.45 17.02 -8.36
CA VAL A 140 2.07 15.98 -9.17
C VAL A 140 2.80 16.62 -10.35
N GLY A 141 3.92 16.05 -10.77
CA GLY A 141 4.74 16.62 -11.85
C GLY A 141 4.13 16.52 -13.25
N THR A 142 3.03 15.78 -13.40
CA THR A 142 2.25 15.67 -14.66
C THR A 142 1.27 16.82 -14.86
N GLU A 143 1.04 17.64 -13.84
CA GLU A 143 0.11 18.77 -13.86
C GLU A 143 0.89 20.10 -13.97
N THR A 144 0.26 21.12 -14.54
CA THR A 144 0.88 22.46 -14.73
C THR A 144 0.78 23.36 -13.50
N ARG A 145 0.00 22.95 -12.49
CA ARG A 145 -0.25 23.72 -11.28
C ARG A 145 1.01 23.82 -10.42
N SER A 146 1.38 25.02 -10.01
CA SER A 146 2.55 25.22 -9.15
C SER A 146 2.20 25.09 -7.66
N PRO A 147 3.15 24.71 -6.79
CA PRO A 147 2.94 24.72 -5.35
C PRO A 147 2.51 26.09 -4.82
N GLY A 148 3.01 27.17 -5.43
CA GLY A 148 2.69 28.55 -5.04
C GLY A 148 1.21 28.89 -5.17
N GLN A 149 0.53 28.37 -6.21
CA GLN A 149 -0.90 28.60 -6.42
C GLN A 149 -1.76 28.00 -5.29
N ASP A 150 -1.38 26.82 -4.78
CA ASP A 150 -2.07 26.21 -3.63
C ASP A 150 -1.77 26.92 -2.32
N ILE A 151 -0.52 27.36 -2.13
CA ILE A 151 -0.11 28.12 -0.94
C ILE A 151 -0.86 29.46 -0.87
N GLU A 152 -1.02 30.16 -1.99
CA GLU A 152 -1.71 31.45 -2.06
C GLU A 152 -3.18 31.34 -1.65
N LEU A 153 -3.91 30.32 -2.16
CA LEU A 153 -5.30 30.06 -1.76
C LEU A 153 -5.45 29.85 -0.24
N VAL A 154 -4.55 29.06 0.34
CA VAL A 154 -4.57 28.80 1.79
C VAL A 154 -4.18 30.05 2.56
N TYR A 155 -3.17 30.80 2.10
CA TYR A 155 -2.70 32.03 2.72
C TYR A 155 -3.80 33.11 2.75
N GLU A 156 -4.51 33.32 1.64
CA GLU A 156 -5.63 34.26 1.57
C GLU A 156 -6.75 33.85 2.54
N ALA A 157 -7.09 32.56 2.59
CA ALA A 157 -8.13 32.06 3.50
C ALA A 157 -7.73 32.23 4.98
N ILE A 158 -6.46 32.00 5.32
CA ILE A 158 -5.92 32.26 6.66
C ILE A 158 -5.98 33.75 6.99
N SER A 159 -5.57 34.61 6.05
CA SER A 159 -5.57 36.07 6.22
C SER A 159 -6.99 36.63 6.44
N GLN A 160 -8.01 35.95 5.90
CA GLN A 160 -9.43 36.26 6.12
C GLN A 160 -10.00 35.65 7.41
N GLY A 161 -9.19 34.97 8.23
CA GLY A 161 -9.59 34.33 9.49
C GLY A 161 -10.37 33.02 9.32
N LYS A 162 -10.50 32.48 8.10
CA LYS A 162 -11.34 31.30 7.80
C LYS A 162 -10.82 30.01 8.43
N MET A 163 -9.54 29.95 8.81
CA MET A 163 -8.92 28.77 9.43
C MET A 163 -9.35 28.56 10.90
N ALA A 164 -9.80 29.61 11.60
CA ALA A 164 -10.09 29.53 13.03
C ALA A 164 -11.18 28.49 13.35
N SER A 165 -12.26 28.44 12.56
CA SER A 165 -13.36 27.49 12.78
C SER A 165 -12.94 26.02 12.58
N PRO A 166 -12.32 25.62 11.45
CA PRO A 166 -11.78 24.26 11.27
C PRO A 166 -10.80 23.83 12.37
N LEU A 167 -9.96 24.75 12.86
CA LEU A 167 -9.00 24.47 13.92
C LEU A 167 -9.71 24.08 15.24
N ILE A 168 -10.72 24.85 15.63
CA ILE A 168 -11.49 24.58 16.86
C ILE A 168 -12.34 23.32 16.70
N GLN A 169 -12.89 23.06 15.50
CA GLN A 169 -13.63 21.82 15.22
C GLN A 169 -12.79 20.57 15.45
N CYS A 170 -11.47 20.61 15.18
CA CYS A 170 -10.58 19.49 15.50
C CYS A 170 -10.55 19.13 16.98
N LEU A 171 -10.89 20.08 17.86
CA LEU A 171 -10.90 19.93 19.32
C LEU A 171 -12.31 19.77 19.90
N ALA A 172 -13.37 19.73 19.10
CA ALA A 172 -14.75 19.69 19.59
C ALA A 172 -15.05 18.50 20.53
N GLY A 173 -14.33 17.38 20.36
CA GLY A 173 -14.43 16.20 21.22
C GLY A 173 -13.47 16.19 22.42
N TRP A 174 -12.78 17.29 22.74
CA TRP A 174 -11.87 17.38 23.87
C TRP A 174 -12.57 17.98 25.10
N ASN A 175 -12.48 17.27 26.23
CA ASN A 175 -13.08 17.68 27.50
C ASN A 175 -12.17 18.60 28.34
N GLY A 176 -11.11 19.17 27.76
CA GLY A 176 -10.15 20.02 28.47
C GLY A 176 -9.18 19.27 29.39
N CYS A 177 -9.24 17.94 29.45
CA CYS A 177 -8.36 17.15 30.32
C CYS A 177 -7.44 16.21 29.51
N PRO A 178 -6.25 15.89 30.03
CA PRO A 178 -5.46 14.79 29.48
C PRO A 178 -6.17 13.46 29.71
N LYS A 179 -5.79 12.43 28.93
CA LYS A 179 -6.26 11.07 29.18
C LYS A 179 -5.76 10.59 30.55
N SER A 180 -6.58 9.80 31.24
CA SER A 180 -6.18 9.18 32.51
C SER A 180 -4.96 8.29 32.31
N ILE A 181 -3.96 8.49 33.16
CA ILE A 181 -2.78 7.62 33.27
C ILE A 181 -3.00 6.42 34.20
N LYS A 182 -4.10 6.42 34.97
CA LYS A 182 -4.46 5.28 35.81
C LYS A 182 -4.94 4.14 34.90
N PRO A 183 -4.43 2.90 35.08
CA PRO A 183 -4.89 1.77 34.30
C PRO A 183 -6.40 1.62 34.47
N CYS A 184 -7.11 1.53 33.35
CA CYS A 184 -8.53 1.29 33.34
C CYS A 184 -8.75 -0.09 33.96
N LYS A 185 -9.30 -0.16 35.18
CA LYS A 185 -9.81 -1.41 35.75
C LYS A 185 -11.05 -1.78 34.97
N ILE A 186 -10.88 -2.39 33.80
CA ILE A 186 -11.96 -3.14 33.17
C ILE A 186 -12.17 -4.35 34.09
N VAL A 187 -13.23 -4.27 34.88
CA VAL A 187 -13.82 -5.44 35.53
C VAL A 187 -14.43 -6.27 34.40
N VAL A 188 -14.08 -7.55 34.39
CA VAL A 188 -14.50 -8.61 33.45
C VAL A 188 -16.01 -8.62 33.24
#